data_AF-A0A3R8TUK3-F1
#
_entry.id   AF-A0A3R8TUK3-F1
#
_cell.length_a   1.000
_cell.length_b   1.000
_cell.length_c   1.000
_cell.angle_alpha   90.00
_cell.angle_beta   90.00
_cell.angle_gamma   90.00
#
_symmetry.space_group_name_H-M   'P 1'
#
loop_
_entity.id
_entity.type
_entity.pdbx_description
1 polymer ?
#
loop_
_entity_poly.entity_id
_entity_poly.type
_entity_poly.pdbx_seq_one_letter_code
_entity_poly.pdbx_strand_id
1 'polypeptide(L)'
;MTPTVPVPTDNIFKFACMFGLALIVSCIFAFVSTYTASLDRKVKYSEALIPLEAKTQRTKAEDDMFEMNKKLIEVTKSNEEFSNGAIALVFAFGSLLSWYGASKWHSVIQRRDDRLVELQLEKLEAEIAKLRAEARKA
;
A
#
# COMPACT_ATOMS: atom_id res chain seq x y z
N MET A 1 -7.04 -14.56 39.44
CA MET A 1 -7.11 -13.14 39.07
C MET A 1 -6.90 -13.05 37.58
N THR A 2 -7.96 -12.86 36.80
CA THR A 2 -7.82 -12.53 35.38
C THR A 2 -7.09 -11.19 35.30
N PRO A 3 -5.95 -11.07 34.59
CA PRO A 3 -5.32 -9.78 34.41
C PRO A 3 -6.30 -8.86 33.68
N THR A 4 -6.91 -7.92 34.40
CA THR A 4 -7.69 -6.80 33.86
C THR A 4 -6.75 -5.71 33.36
N VAL A 5 -5.69 -6.10 32.66
CA VAL A 5 -4.91 -5.16 31.86
C VAL A 5 -5.59 -5.21 30.50
N PRO A 6 -6.36 -4.18 30.10
CA PRO A 6 -6.90 -4.16 28.76
C PRO A 6 -5.71 -4.27 27.80
N VAL A 7 -5.67 -5.37 27.05
CA VAL A 7 -4.74 -5.56 25.94
C VAL A 7 -4.84 -4.29 25.10
N PRO A 8 -3.75 -3.61 24.74
CA PRO A 8 -3.82 -2.35 24.00
C PRO A 8 -4.46 -2.62 22.64
N THR A 9 -5.78 -2.48 22.60
CA THR A 9 -6.63 -2.65 21.43
C THR A 9 -6.18 -1.63 20.40
N ASP A 10 -5.88 -2.12 19.21
CA ASP A 10 -5.25 -1.39 18.12
C ASP A 10 -5.69 0.08 18.01
N ASN A 11 -4.70 0.96 17.98
CA ASN A 11 -4.90 2.38 17.81
C ASN A 11 -5.17 2.71 16.34
N ILE A 12 -6.15 3.60 16.08
CA ILE A 12 -6.48 4.10 14.76
C ILE A 12 -5.27 4.63 13.98
N PHE A 13 -4.27 5.22 14.65
CA PHE A 13 -3.06 5.71 13.99
C PHE A 13 -2.16 4.58 13.49
N LYS A 14 -2.09 3.46 14.23
CA LYS A 14 -1.37 2.26 13.81
C LYS A 14 -2.09 1.58 12.64
N PHE A 15 -3.43 1.51 12.70
CA PHE A 15 -4.24 1.04 11.59
C PHE A 15 -4.06 1.90 10.33
N ALA A 16 -4.12 3.23 10.45
CA ALA A 16 -3.90 4.17 9.34
C ALA A 16 -2.51 4.01 8.72
N CYS A 17 -1.48 3.80 9.55
CA CYS A 17 -0.12 3.50 9.10
C CYS A 17 -0.08 2.21 8.26
N MET A 18 -0.57 1.11 8.81
CA MET A 18 -0.56 -0.20 8.17
C MET A 18 -1.43 -0.24 6.91
N PHE A 19 -2.59 0.42 6.94
CA PHE A 19 -3.47 0.54 5.79
C PHE A 19 -2.84 1.38 4.68
N GLY A 20 -2.19 2.51 5.03
CA GLY A 20 -1.42 3.30 4.08
C GLY A 20 -0.29 2.50 3.42
N LEU A 21 0.45 1.72 4.21
CA LEU A 21 1.48 0.80 3.70
C LEU A 21 0.89 -0.27 2.77
N ALA A 22 -0.25 -0.85 3.13
CA ALA A 22 -0.93 -1.82 2.27
C ALA A 22 -1.32 -1.20 0.92
N LEU A 23 -1.86 0.03 0.91
CA LEU A 23 -2.18 0.76 -0.32
C LEU A 23 -0.93 0.99 -1.19
N ILE A 24 0.19 1.39 -0.59
CA ILE A 24 1.47 1.59 -1.29
C ILE A 24 1.92 0.29 -1.96
N VAL A 25 1.91 -0.82 -1.21
CA VAL A 25 2.31 -2.13 -1.75
C VAL A 25 1.38 -2.56 -2.88
N SER A 26 0.06 -2.43 -2.69
CA SER A 26 -0.93 -2.72 -3.74
C SER A 26 -0.71 -1.87 -4.99
N CYS A 27 -0.35 -0.59 -4.85
CA CYS A 27 -0.03 0.29 -5.98
C CYS A 27 1.20 -0.18 -6.75
N ILE A 28 2.24 -0.66 -6.07
CA ILE A 28 3.43 -1.22 -6.72
C ILE A 28 3.05 -2.44 -7.57
N PHE A 29 2.28 -3.37 -7.02
CA PHE A 29 1.80 -4.54 -7.77
C PHE A 29 0.90 -4.15 -8.95
N ALA A 30 -0.03 -3.23 -8.73
CA ALA A 30 -0.93 -2.74 -9.79
C ALA A 30 -0.17 -2.05 -10.92
N PHE A 31 0.84 -1.24 -10.59
CA PHE A 31 1.69 -0.56 -11.57
C PHE A 31 2.46 -1.56 -12.42
N VAL A 32 3.18 -2.49 -11.79
CA VAL A 32 3.96 -3.51 -12.51
C VAL A 32 3.05 -4.36 -13.40
N SER A 33 1.92 -4.84 -12.87
CA SER A 33 0.97 -5.65 -13.63
C SER A 33 0.39 -4.90 -14.84
N THR A 34 -0.02 -3.65 -14.65
CA THR A 34 -0.58 -2.81 -15.71
C THR A 34 0.47 -2.47 -16.76
N TYR A 35 1.69 -2.15 -16.32
CA TYR A 35 2.79 -1.82 -17.21
C TYR A 35 3.20 -3.01 -18.08
N THR A 36 3.40 -4.18 -17.48
CA THR A 36 3.72 -5.42 -18.22
C THR A 36 2.61 -5.78 -19.21
N ALA A 37 1.34 -5.76 -18.79
CA ALA A 37 0.22 -6.07 -19.67
C ALA A 37 0.07 -5.08 -20.83
N SER A 38 0.34 -3.79 -20.58
CA SER A 38 0.28 -2.74 -21.61
C SER A 38 1.43 -2.88 -22.60
N LEU A 39 2.63 -3.19 -22.11
CA LEU A 39 3.81 -3.42 -22.94
C LEU A 39 3.60 -4.62 -23.87
N ASP A 40 3.18 -5.78 -23.35
CA ASP A 40 2.91 -6.98 -24.14
C ASP A 40 1.88 -6.72 -25.25
N ARG A 41 0.80 -5.99 -24.93
CA ARG A 41 -0.21 -5.60 -25.92
C ARG A 41 0.37 -4.71 -27.00
N LYS A 42 1.14 -3.68 -26.63
CA LYS A 42 1.77 -2.76 -27.59
C LYS A 42 2.76 -3.48 -28.49
N VAL A 43 3.56 -4.41 -27.96
CA VAL A 43 4.49 -5.22 -28.75
C VAL A 43 3.69 -6.06 -29.75
N LYS A 44 2.67 -6.79 -29.31
CA LYS A 44 1.83 -7.63 -30.17
C LYS A 44 1.14 -6.84 -31.29
N TYR A 45 0.58 -5.67 -30.98
CA TYR A 45 -0.06 -4.82 -31.99
C TYR A 45 0.97 -4.21 -32.95
N SER A 46 2.16 -3.85 -32.46
CA SER A 46 3.26 -3.35 -33.29
C SER A 46 3.77 -4.41 -34.24
N GLU A 47 3.94 -5.65 -33.79
CA GLU A 47 4.35 -6.79 -34.63
C GLU A 47 3.36 -7.05 -35.78
N ALA A 48 2.06 -6.85 -35.55
CA ALA A 48 1.04 -6.94 -36.60
C ALA A 48 1.05 -5.74 -37.56
N LEU A 49 1.47 -4.56 -37.08
CA LEU A 49 1.52 -3.32 -37.84
C LEU A 49 2.73 -3.23 -38.77
N ILE A 50 3.93 -3.60 -38.30
CA ILE A 50 5.19 -3.52 -39.06
C ILE A 50 5.11 -4.15 -40.46
N PRO A 51 4.60 -5.39 -40.66
CA PRO A 51 4.52 -5.99 -41.99
C PRO A 51 3.46 -5.32 -42.87
N LEU A 52 2.42 -4.72 -42.28
CA LEU A 52 1.43 -3.94 -43.02
C LEU A 52 1.99 -2.58 -43.44
N GLU A 53 2.84 -1.95 -42.62
CA GLU A 53 3.57 -0.72 -42.95
C GLU A 53 4.53 -0.89 -44.13
N ALA A 54 5.19 -2.05 -44.22
CA ALA A 54 6.16 -2.33 -45.29
C ALA A 54 5.53 -2.58 -46.68
N LYS A 55 4.21 -2.82 -46.77
CA LYS A 55 3.53 -3.08 -48.05
C LYS A 55 3.16 -1.79 -48.79
N THR A 56 3.58 -1.68 -50.05
CA THR A 56 3.28 -0.54 -50.94
C THR A 56 1.84 -0.55 -51.49
N GLN A 57 1.20 -1.72 -51.56
CA GLN A 57 -0.21 -1.88 -51.90
C GLN A 57 -0.86 -2.80 -50.86
N ARG A 58 -1.98 -2.36 -50.29
CA ARG A 58 -2.76 -3.09 -49.30
C ARG A 58 -4.13 -3.42 -49.85
N THR A 59 -4.65 -4.58 -49.49
CA THR A 59 -6.06 -4.92 -49.69
C THR A 59 -6.91 -4.18 -48.67
N LYS A 60 -8.21 -3.99 -48.96
CA LYS A 60 -9.14 -3.33 -48.02
C LYS A 60 -9.15 -3.98 -46.63
N ALA A 61 -9.07 -5.31 -46.56
CA ALA A 61 -9.00 -6.04 -45.30
C ALA A 61 -7.68 -5.77 -44.53
N GLU A 62 -6.57 -5.55 -45.22
CA GLU A 62 -5.29 -5.19 -44.61
C GLU A 62 -5.29 -3.74 -44.10
N ASP A 63 -5.97 -2.83 -44.79
CA ASP A 63 -6.18 -1.45 -44.32
C ASP A 63 -7.07 -1.42 -43.07
N ASP A 64 -8.17 -2.19 -43.05
CA ASP A 64 -9.04 -2.31 -41.87
C ASP A 64 -8.26 -2.87 -40.66
N MET A 65 -7.38 -3.87 -40.88
CA MET A 65 -6.50 -4.41 -39.84
C MET A 65 -5.42 -3.43 -39.38
N PHE A 66 -4.88 -2.62 -40.29
CA PHE A 66 -3.92 -1.58 -39.98
C PHE A 66 -4.55 -0.53 -39.06
N GLU A 67 -5.72 0.01 -39.44
CA GLU A 67 -6.43 1.01 -38.63
C GLU A 67 -6.86 0.45 -37.28
N MET A 68 -7.36 -0.79 -37.24
CA MET A 68 -7.76 -1.45 -36.00
C MET A 68 -6.58 -1.57 -35.04
N ASN A 69 -5.42 -2.10 -35.48
CA ASN A 69 -4.25 -2.25 -34.62
C ASN A 69 -3.71 -0.90 -34.13
N LYS A 70 -3.72 0.12 -34.98
CA LYS A 70 -3.31 1.49 -34.60
C LYS A 70 -4.23 2.05 -33.51
N LYS A 71 -5.54 1.87 -33.65
CA LYS A 71 -6.53 2.27 -32.65
C LYS A 71 -6.38 1.49 -31.34
N LEU A 72 -6.05 0.20 -31.39
CA LEU A 72 -5.79 -0.61 -30.20
C LEU A 72 -4.55 -0.14 -29.44
N ILE A 73 -3.49 0.30 -30.13
CA ILE A 73 -2.32 0.92 -29.50
C ILE A 73 -2.71 2.23 -28.80
N GLU A 74 -3.48 3.09 -29.47
CA GLU A 74 -3.95 4.37 -28.91
C GLU A 74 -4.80 4.15 -27.65
N VAL A 75 -5.77 3.23 -27.72
CA VAL A 75 -6.62 2.86 -26.57
C VAL A 75 -5.77 2.27 -25.45
N THR A 76 -4.78 1.43 -25.76
CA THR A 76 -3.87 0.87 -24.75
C THR A 76 -3.06 1.96 -24.06
N LYS A 77 -2.57 2.95 -24.82
CA LYS A 77 -1.84 4.10 -24.26
C LYS A 77 -2.74 4.95 -23.34
N SER A 78 -3.95 5.26 -23.79
CA SER A 78 -4.91 6.03 -22.99
C SER A 78 -5.29 5.31 -21.69
N ASN A 79 -5.53 3.99 -21.75
CA ASN A 79 -5.82 3.18 -20.57
C ASN A 79 -4.65 3.14 -19.59
N GLU A 80 -3.42 3.05 -20.10
CA GLU A 80 -2.21 3.11 -19.27
C GLU A 80 -2.05 4.47 -18.59
N GLU A 81 -2.25 5.58 -19.30
CA GLU A 81 -2.20 6.93 -18.73
C GLU A 81 -3.24 7.12 -17.64
N PHE A 82 -4.49 6.69 -17.88
CA PHE A 82 -5.55 6.74 -16.88
C PHE A 82 -5.22 5.87 -15.65
N SER A 83 -4.75 4.64 -15.87
CA SER A 83 -4.39 3.71 -14.79
C SER A 83 -3.22 4.26 -13.97
N ASN A 84 -2.19 4.80 -14.62
CA ASN A 84 -1.05 5.42 -13.95
C ASN A 84 -1.49 6.64 -13.13
N GLY A 85 -2.40 7.47 -13.64
CA GLY A 85 -2.98 8.58 -12.91
C GLY A 85 -3.73 8.13 -11.65
N ALA A 86 -4.57 7.10 -11.78
CA ALA A 86 -5.30 6.53 -10.65
C ALA A 86 -4.36 5.91 -9.60
N ILE A 87 -3.35 5.14 -10.04
CA ILE A 87 -2.33 4.55 -9.16
C ILE A 87 -1.55 5.65 -8.43
N ALA A 88 -1.14 6.72 -9.12
CA ALA A 88 -0.40 7.82 -8.51
C ALA A 88 -1.23 8.52 -7.41
N LEU A 89 -2.53 8.73 -7.64
CA LEU A 89 -3.43 9.31 -6.65
C LEU A 89 -3.56 8.41 -5.40
N VAL A 90 -3.79 7.11 -5.59
CA VAL A 90 -3.90 6.16 -4.47
C VAL A 90 -2.56 6.03 -3.74
N PHE A 91 -1.44 6.03 -4.45
CA PHE A 91 -0.11 5.99 -3.86
C PHE A 91 0.18 7.23 -3.00
N ALA A 92 -0.16 8.42 -3.50
CA ALA A 92 -0.01 9.65 -2.74
C ALA A 92 -0.88 9.63 -1.48
N PHE A 93 -2.14 9.20 -1.60
CA PHE A 93 -3.04 9.07 -0.46
C PHE A 93 -2.54 8.03 0.56
N GLY A 94 -2.09 6.87 0.12
CA GLY A 94 -1.49 5.83 0.96
C GLY A 94 -0.23 6.32 1.68
N SER A 95 0.61 7.09 0.99
CA SER A 95 1.81 7.72 1.56
C SER A 95 1.47 8.74 2.65
N LEU A 96 0.47 9.60 2.41
CA LEU A 96 -0.01 10.57 3.39
C LEU A 96 -0.60 9.88 4.64
N LEU A 97 -1.42 8.85 4.45
CA LEU A 97 -1.99 8.06 5.55
C LEU A 97 -0.91 7.34 6.35
N SER A 98 0.04 6.71 5.66
CA SER A 98 1.16 6.00 6.27
C SER A 98 1.99 6.95 7.15
N TRP A 99 2.41 8.07 6.56
CA TRP A 99 3.19 9.09 7.25
C TRP A 99 2.46 9.69 8.45
N TYR A 100 1.19 10.08 8.27
CA TYR A 100 0.38 10.66 9.33
C TYR A 100 0.14 9.67 10.47
N GLY A 101 -0.20 8.43 10.14
CA GLY A 101 -0.39 7.35 11.10
C GLY A 101 0.86 7.08 11.91
N ALA A 102 2.01 6.92 11.24
CA ALA A 102 3.31 6.72 11.89
C ALA A 102 3.69 7.89 12.80
N SER A 103 3.56 9.13 12.31
CA SER A 103 3.91 10.34 13.06
C SER A 103 3.08 10.48 14.34
N LYS A 104 1.76 10.32 14.25
CA LYS A 104 0.87 10.42 15.43
C LYS A 104 1.02 9.25 16.38
N TRP A 105 1.21 8.04 15.85
CA TRP A 105 1.46 6.88 16.68
C TRP A 105 2.74 7.06 17.52
N HIS A 106 3.85 7.42 16.88
CA HIS A 106 5.13 7.60 17.56
C HIS A 106 5.14 8.78 18.55
N SER A 107 4.58 9.92 18.16
CA SER A 107 4.65 11.14 18.99
C SER A 107 3.68 11.17 20.16
N VAL A 108 2.48 10.58 20.00
CA VAL A 108 1.42 10.69 21.02
C VAL A 108 1.25 9.39 21.77
N ILE A 109 1.14 8.29 21.04
CA ILE A 109 0.61 7.04 21.62
C ILE A 109 1.73 6.23 22.22
N GLN A 110 2.86 6.11 21.52
CA GLN A 110 4.05 5.46 22.06
C GLN A 110 4.49 6.14 23.36
N ARG A 111 4.59 7.48 23.39
CA ARG A 111 4.95 8.21 24.62
C ARG A 111 3.98 7.95 25.78
N ARG A 112 2.68 7.92 25.51
CA ARG A 112 1.65 7.63 26.52
C ARG A 112 1.79 6.21 27.05
N ASP A 113 1.98 5.25 26.14
CA ASP A 113 2.07 3.84 26.49
C ASP A 113 3.36 3.54 27.25
N ASP A 114 4.49 4.14 26.84
CA ASP A 114 5.76 4.08 27.57
C ASP A 114 5.60 4.60 29.02
N ARG A 115 4.91 5.74 29.19
CA ARG A 115 4.65 6.30 30.52
C ARG A 115 3.72 5.41 31.37
N LEU A 116 2.73 4.78 30.75
CA LEU A 116 1.84 3.83 31.44
C LEU A 116 2.62 2.63 31.94
N VAL A 117 3.54 2.09 31.12
CA VAL A 117 4.39 0.96 31.47
C VAL A 117 5.31 1.32 32.63
N GLU A 118 5.94 2.49 32.63
CA GLU A 118 6.75 2.97 33.77
C GLU A 118 5.95 2.97 35.08
N LEU A 119 4.75 3.57 35.09
CA LEU A 119 3.90 3.63 36.28
C LEU A 119 3.42 2.25 36.74
N GLN A 120 3.18 1.33 35.80
CA GLN A 120 2.83 -0.05 36.12
C GLN A 120 4.00 -0.80 36.77
N LEU A 121 5.23 -0.57 36.30
CA LEU A 121 6.43 -1.13 36.92
C LEU A 121 6.62 -0.61 38.34
N GLU A 122 6.52 0.71 38.57
CA GLU A 122 6.62 1.30 39.91
C GLU A 122 5.58 0.72 40.88
N LYS A 123 4.34 0.55 40.42
CA LYS A 123 3.27 -0.05 41.22
C LYS A 123 3.60 -1.50 41.59
N LEU A 124 4.05 -2.30 40.63
CA LEU A 124 4.41 -3.70 40.84
C LEU A 124 5.59 -3.84 41.82
N GLU A 125 6.59 -2.96 41.73
CA GLU A 125 7.72 -2.95 42.66
C GLU A 125 7.28 -2.63 44.09
N ALA A 126 6.38 -1.66 44.27
CA ALA A 126 5.83 -1.33 45.59
C ALA A 126 4.99 -2.49 46.17
N GLU A 127 4.19 -3.16 45.34
CA GLU A 127 3.44 -4.36 45.74
C GLU A 127 4.36 -5.51 46.16
N ILE A 128 5.42 -5.77 45.38
CA ILE A 128 6.43 -6.78 45.71
C ILE A 128 7.15 -6.44 47.02
N ALA A 129 7.51 -5.18 47.24
CA ALA A 129 8.17 -4.73 48.46
C ALA A 129 7.27 -4.94 49.69
N LYS A 130 5.97 -4.61 49.57
CA LYS A 130 4.98 -4.83 50.62
C LYS A 130 4.83 -6.31 50.95
N LEU A 131 4.66 -7.17 49.93
CA LEU A 131 4.53 -8.62 50.11
C LEU A 131 5.77 -9.23 50.78
N ARG A 132 6.98 -8.79 50.41
CA ARG A 132 8.23 -9.24 51.06
C ARG A 132 8.32 -8.80 52.52
N ALA A 133 7.84 -7.60 52.85
CA ALA A 133 7.82 -7.11 54.22
C ALA A 133 6.82 -7.89 55.09
N GLU A 134 5.65 -8.23 54.55
CA GLU A 134 4.65 -9.09 55.21
C GLU A 134 5.19 -10.51 55.44
N ALA A 135 5.83 -11.11 54.44
CA ALA A 135 6.42 -12.45 54.53
C ALA A 135 7.58 -12.55 55.55
N ARG A 136 8.28 -11.44 55.85
CA ARG A 136 9.33 -11.39 56.89
C ARG A 136 8.79 -11.24 58.31
N LYS A 137 7.53 -10.82 58.45
CA LYS A 137 6.86 -10.62 59.75
C LYS A 137 6.05 -11.84 60.19
N ALA A 138 5.73 -12.73 59.26
CA ALA A 138 5.16 -14.06 59.52
C ALA A 138 6.28 -15.05 59.88
#